data_AF-A0A136LPA5-F1
#
_entry.id   AF-A0A136LPA5-F1
#
_cell.length_a   1.000
_cell.length_b   1.000
_cell.length_c   1.000
_cell.angle_alpha   90.00
_cell.angle_beta   90.00
_cell.angle_gamma   90.00
#
_symmetry.space_group_name_H-M   'P 1'
#
loop_
_entity.id
_entity.type
_entity.pdbx_description
1 polymer ?
#
loop_
_entity_poly.entity_id
_entity_poly.type
_entity_poly.pdbx_seq_one_letter_code
_entity_poly.pdbx_strand_id
1 'polypeptide(L)'
;MKSTGNFVKTIEKDLSLAGNMKVKSKLLFAPDYGVPQSRTRLVFVGIRDGDEFDFSEIKKTHGPETKKPYVTVKDAIGDLPSLKPNETATKYKKEPFSEYQKLMRKELKRG
;
A
#
# COMPACT_ATOMS: atom_id res chain seq x y z
N MET A 1 -6.36 0.38 -18.14
CA MET A 1 -6.81 1.77 -18.35
C MET A 1 -5.60 2.61 -18.74
N LYS A 2 -5.37 2.87 -20.04
CA LYS A 2 -4.36 3.84 -20.50
C LYS A 2 -5.03 5.20 -20.47
N SER A 3 -4.58 6.10 -19.58
CA SER A 3 -5.10 7.46 -19.51
C SER A 3 -4.78 8.19 -20.81
N THR A 4 -5.82 8.59 -21.53
CA THR A 4 -5.80 9.58 -22.61
C THR A 4 -5.38 10.93 -22.03
N GLY A 5 -4.10 11.27 -22.16
CA GLY A 5 -3.57 12.58 -21.79
C GLY A 5 -2.09 12.51 -21.44
N ASN A 6 -1.27 13.30 -22.12
CA ASN A 6 0.18 13.43 -21.88
C ASN A 6 0.54 13.96 -20.47
N PHE A 7 -0.42 14.08 -19.55
CA PHE A 7 -0.27 14.69 -18.22
C PHE A 7 0.80 13.99 -17.37
N VAL A 8 0.83 12.66 -17.36
CA VAL A 8 1.85 11.90 -16.62
C VAL A 8 3.26 12.23 -17.13
N LYS A 9 3.44 12.20 -18.46
CA LYS A 9 4.72 12.56 -19.09
C LYS A 9 5.10 14.02 -18.86
N THR A 10 4.10 14.91 -18.80
CA THR A 10 4.29 16.34 -18.54
C THR A 10 4.78 16.54 -17.11
N ILE A 11 4.14 15.93 -16.12
CA ILE A 11 4.60 15.97 -14.72
C ILE A 11 5.99 15.37 -14.59
N GLU A 12 6.26 14.19 -15.19
CA GLU A 12 7.59 13.58 -15.15
C GLU A 12 8.66 14.54 -15.70
N LYS A 13 8.39 15.19 -16.84
CA LYS A 13 9.29 16.17 -17.45
C LYS A 13 9.49 17.39 -16.57
N ASP A 14 8.41 18.01 -16.09
CA ASP A 14 8.46 19.26 -15.35
C ASP A 14 9.15 19.07 -13.99
N LEU A 15 8.87 17.96 -13.29
CA LEU A 15 9.57 17.60 -12.06
C LEU A 15 11.05 17.27 -12.31
N SER A 16 11.36 16.60 -13.43
CA SER A 16 12.75 16.30 -13.80
C SER A 16 13.56 17.57 -14.03
N LEU A 17 13.00 18.52 -14.78
CA LEU A 17 13.64 19.81 -15.08
C LEU A 17 13.77 20.68 -13.83
N ALA A 18 12.69 20.85 -13.06
CA ALA A 18 12.70 21.70 -11.86
C ALA A 18 13.63 21.14 -10.76
N GLY A 19 13.74 19.82 -10.66
CA GLY A 19 14.49 19.14 -9.61
C GLY A 19 15.93 18.76 -9.97
N ASN A 20 16.34 18.94 -11.23
CA ASN A 20 17.54 18.36 -11.81
C ASN A 20 17.69 16.87 -11.43
N MET A 21 16.65 16.09 -11.74
CA MET A 21 16.52 14.68 -11.39
C MET A 21 15.86 13.90 -12.53
N LYS A 22 15.99 12.58 -12.53
CA LYS A 22 15.30 11.71 -13.47
C LYS A 22 14.06 11.12 -12.81
N VAL A 23 12.88 11.58 -13.23
CA VAL A 23 11.60 11.17 -12.65
C VAL A 23 10.93 10.08 -13.47
N LYS A 24 10.45 9.04 -12.80
CA LYS A 24 9.57 8.00 -13.35
C LYS A 24 8.34 7.83 -12.49
N SER A 25 7.28 7.32 -13.09
CA SER A 25 6.04 7.04 -12.38
C SER A 25 5.44 5.67 -12.69
N LYS A 26 4.66 5.14 -11.75
CA LYS A 26 3.88 3.91 -11.92
C LYS A 26 2.57 3.97 -11.13
N LEU A 27 1.51 3.39 -11.71
CA LEU A 27 0.28 3.10 -10.98
C LEU A 27 0.49 1.87 -10.10
N LEU A 28 0.32 2.03 -8.80
CA LEU A 28 0.39 0.96 -7.81
C LEU A 28 -1.00 0.71 -7.21
N PHE A 29 -1.40 -0.55 -7.15
CA PHE A 29 -2.64 -0.99 -6.54
C PHE A 29 -2.36 -1.55 -5.14
N ALA A 30 -2.90 -0.92 -4.10
CA ALA A 30 -2.54 -1.24 -2.71
C ALA A 30 -2.76 -2.73 -2.30
N PRO A 31 -3.81 -3.42 -2.78
CA PRO A 31 -4.00 -4.85 -2.51
C PRO A 31 -2.87 -5.74 -3.05
N ASP A 32 -2.22 -5.38 -4.16
CA ASP A 32 -1.04 -6.12 -4.68
C ASP A 32 0.11 -6.18 -3.66
N TYR A 33 0.09 -5.29 -2.66
CA TYR A 33 1.13 -5.15 -1.64
C TYR A 33 0.63 -5.50 -0.22
N GLY A 34 -0.52 -6.18 -0.11
CA GLY A 34 -1.03 -6.69 1.17
C GLY A 34 -1.80 -5.69 2.01
N VAL A 35 -2.22 -4.56 1.41
CA VAL A 35 -3.09 -3.60 2.09
C VAL A 35 -4.56 -3.97 1.86
N PRO A 36 -5.39 -4.15 2.90
CA PRO A 36 -6.80 -4.53 2.80
C PRO A 36 -7.69 -3.35 2.38
N GLN A 37 -7.33 -2.66 1.30
CA GLN A 37 -8.02 -1.48 0.78
C GLN A 37 -7.90 -1.41 -0.74
N SER A 38 -9.02 -1.36 -1.47
CA SER A 38 -9.01 -1.10 -2.92
C SER A 38 -8.66 0.36 -3.21
N ARG A 39 -7.37 0.64 -3.41
CA ARG A 39 -6.86 1.99 -3.65
C ARG A 39 -5.71 1.94 -4.66
N THR A 40 -5.88 2.64 -5.77
CA THR A 40 -4.80 2.85 -6.75
C THR A 40 -4.19 4.24 -6.55
N ARG A 41 -2.86 4.34 -6.62
CA ARG A 41 -2.13 5.60 -6.58
C ARG A 41 -1.08 5.65 -7.70
N LEU A 42 -0.95 6.81 -8.33
CA LEU A 42 0.18 7.11 -9.19
C LEU A 42 1.32 7.62 -8.29
N VAL A 43 2.45 6.92 -8.32
CA VAL A 43 3.64 7.27 -7.53
C VAL A 43 4.71 7.77 -8.48
N PHE A 44 5.30 8.92 -8.18
CA PHE A 44 6.45 9.49 -8.88
C PHE A 44 7.70 9.33 -8.00
N VAL A 45 8.79 8.85 -8.58
CA VAL A 45 10.10 8.75 -7.91
C VAL A 45 11.12 9.46 -8.78
N GLY A 46 11.90 10.35 -8.17
CA GLY A 46 12.97 11.09 -8.84
C GLY A 46 14.30 10.83 -8.17
N ILE A 47 15.33 10.56 -8.96
CA ILE A 47 16.71 10.36 -8.48
C ILE A 47 17.62 11.43 -9.10
N ARG A 48 18.49 12.05 -8.30
CA ARG A 48 19.48 13.02 -8.78
C ARG A 48 20.63 12.29 -9.49
N ASP A 49 21.49 13.05 -10.16
CA ASP A 49 22.76 12.56 -10.72
C ASP A 49 22.63 11.51 -11.85
N GLY A 50 21.44 11.41 -12.47
CA GLY A 50 21.23 10.67 -13.72
C GLY A 50 20.75 9.23 -13.56
N ASP A 51 20.78 8.69 -12.34
CA ASP A 51 20.21 7.38 -12.01
C ASP A 51 18.68 7.36 -12.19
N GLU A 52 18.10 6.19 -12.40
CA GLU A 52 16.67 6.00 -12.63
C GLU A 52 16.10 4.95 -11.67
N PHE A 53 14.92 5.23 -11.12
CA PHE A 53 14.22 4.25 -10.30
C PHE A 53 13.58 3.16 -11.17
N ASP A 54 14.00 1.91 -11.01
CA ASP A 54 13.38 0.77 -11.69
C ASP A 54 12.19 0.21 -10.90
N PHE A 55 10.98 0.56 -11.36
CA PHE A 55 9.76 0.02 -10.78
C PHE A 55 9.53 -1.49 -11.04
N SER A 56 10.37 -2.17 -11.82
CA SER A 56 10.37 -3.63 -11.95
C SER A 56 10.80 -4.32 -10.66
N GLU A 57 11.60 -3.64 -9.84
CA GLU A 57 12.04 -4.13 -8.53
C GLU A 57 10.90 -4.16 -7.50
N ILE A 58 9.86 -3.34 -7.70
CA ILE A 58 8.65 -3.34 -6.89
C ILE A 58 7.76 -4.53 -7.29
N LYS A 59 8.06 -5.69 -6.70
CA LYS A 59 7.32 -6.93 -6.91
C LYS A 59 6.05 -6.96 -6.06
N LYS A 60 4.94 -7.37 -6.67
CA LYS A 60 3.69 -7.63 -5.97
C LYS A 60 3.92 -8.71 -4.91
N THR A 61 3.39 -8.51 -3.71
CA THR A 61 3.54 -9.45 -2.60
C THR A 61 2.28 -10.26 -2.32
N HIS A 62 1.13 -9.79 -2.81
CA HIS A 62 -0.18 -10.40 -2.66
C HIS A 62 -0.95 -10.35 -3.99
N GLY A 63 -1.97 -11.20 -4.11
CA GLY A 63 -2.86 -11.26 -5.27
C GLY A 63 -2.68 -12.51 -6.14
N PRO A 64 -3.44 -12.62 -7.24
CA PRO A 64 -3.52 -13.83 -8.07
C PRO A 64 -2.19 -14.30 -8.66
N GLU A 65 -1.24 -13.37 -8.83
CA GLU A 65 0.09 -13.64 -9.40
C GLU A 65 1.12 -14.09 -8.34
N THR A 66 0.70 -14.27 -7.08
CA THR A 66 1.59 -14.56 -5.96
C THR A 66 1.09 -15.75 -5.14
N LYS A 67 1.95 -16.27 -4.24
CA LYS A 67 1.55 -17.33 -3.29
C LYS A 67 0.64 -16.84 -2.16
N LYS A 68 0.44 -15.52 -2.02
CA LYS A 68 -0.38 -14.94 -0.95
C LYS A 68 -1.64 -14.32 -1.57
N PRO A 69 -2.85 -14.75 -1.19
CA PRO A 69 -4.07 -14.10 -1.67
C PRO A 69 -4.16 -12.65 -1.15
N TYR A 70 -5.06 -11.85 -1.71
CA TYR A 70 -5.33 -10.52 -1.16
C TYR A 70 -5.79 -10.61 0.30
N VAL A 71 -5.34 -9.66 1.12
CA VAL A 71 -5.78 -9.53 2.51
C VAL A 71 -7.24 -9.08 2.53
N THR A 72 -8.08 -9.83 3.23
CA THR A 72 -9.51 -9.51 3.33
C THR A 72 -9.80 -8.55 4.47
N VAL A 73 -11.01 -7.96 4.48
CA VAL A 73 -11.49 -7.15 5.62
C VAL A 73 -11.49 -7.98 6.91
N LYS A 74 -11.87 -9.26 6.82
CA LYS A 74 -11.85 -10.16 7.98
C LYS A 74 -10.43 -10.37 8.51
N ASP A 75 -9.46 -10.53 7.62
CA ASP A 75 -8.04 -10.63 7.99
C ASP A 75 -7.52 -9.33 8.60
N ALA A 76 -8.11 -8.18 8.29
CA ALA A 76 -7.65 -6.89 8.78
C ALA A 76 -8.20 -6.53 10.18
N ILE A 77 -9.51 -6.76 10.38
CA ILE A 77 -10.23 -6.23 11.54
C ILE A 77 -11.12 -7.26 12.27
N GLY A 78 -11.12 -8.52 11.86
CA GLY A 78 -12.01 -9.52 12.46
C GLY A 78 -11.69 -9.92 13.91
N ASP A 79 -10.52 -9.52 14.42
CA ASP A 79 -10.08 -9.64 15.81
C ASP A 79 -10.62 -8.50 16.70
N LEU A 80 -11.09 -7.39 16.11
CA LEU A 80 -11.59 -6.26 16.87
C LEU A 80 -12.84 -6.62 17.69
N PRO A 81 -13.00 -6.03 18.89
CA PRO A 81 -14.23 -6.17 19.65
C PRO A 81 -15.42 -5.56 18.88
N SER A 82 -16.58 -6.21 18.98
CA SER A 82 -17.83 -5.62 18.49
C SER A 82 -18.24 -4.46 19.40
N LEU A 83 -18.72 -3.38 18.79
CA LEU A 83 -19.15 -2.15 19.44
C LEU A 83 -20.54 -1.75 18.93
N LYS A 84 -21.39 -1.22 19.81
CA LYS A 84 -22.61 -0.50 19.43
C LYS A 84 -22.27 0.96 19.08
N PRO A 85 -23.20 1.69 18.43
CA PRO A 85 -23.03 3.13 18.22
C PRO A 85 -22.69 3.84 19.54
N ASN A 86 -21.70 4.73 19.49
CA ASN A 86 -21.16 5.49 20.64
C ASN A 86 -20.43 4.66 21.71
N GLU A 87 -20.19 3.36 21.50
CA GLU A 87 -19.31 2.59 22.38
C GLU A 87 -17.84 2.71 21.95
N THR A 88 -16.94 2.56 22.91
CA THR A 88 -15.49 2.52 22.67
C THR A 88 -14.89 1.29 23.35
N ALA A 89 -13.86 0.72 22.75
CA ALA A 89 -13.04 -0.30 23.40
C ALA A 89 -11.57 -0.05 23.07
N THR A 90 -10.73 -0.16 24.09
CA THR A 90 -9.27 0.02 23.99
C THR A 90 -8.52 -1.31 24.12
N LYS A 91 -9.21 -2.39 24.52
CA LYS A 91 -8.64 -3.72 24.72
C LYS A 91 -9.17 -4.71 23.69
N TYR A 92 -8.28 -5.55 23.19
CA TYR A 92 -8.65 -6.68 22.34
C TYR A 92 -9.30 -7.77 23.19
N LYS A 93 -10.37 -8.38 22.65
CA LYS A 93 -11.05 -9.53 23.27
C LYS A 93 -10.66 -10.87 22.63
N LYS A 94 -9.95 -10.81 21.50
CA LYS A 94 -9.56 -11.96 20.68
C LYS A 94 -8.09 -11.82 20.31
N GLU A 95 -7.39 -12.94 20.29
CA GLU A 95 -6.04 -13.01 19.76
C GLU A 95 -6.07 -12.83 18.22
N PRO A 96 -5.03 -12.23 17.62
CA PRO A 96 -4.92 -12.07 16.18
C PRO A 96 -4.82 -13.44 15.50
N PHE A 97 -5.68 -13.69 14.51
CA PHE A 97 -5.72 -14.98 13.81
C PHE A 97 -5.16 -14.94 12.39
N SER A 98 -5.11 -13.77 11.76
CA SER A 98 -4.49 -13.58 10.45
C SER A 98 -3.03 -13.13 10.57
N GLU A 99 -2.21 -13.40 9.55
CA GLU A 99 -0.85 -12.86 9.48
C GLU A 99 -0.83 -11.32 9.46
N TYR A 100 -1.84 -10.71 8.83
CA TYR A 100 -1.97 -9.25 8.80
C TYR A 100 -2.22 -8.68 10.20
N GLN A 101 -3.15 -9.25 10.96
CA GLN A 101 -3.40 -8.85 12.36
C GLN A 101 -2.15 -9.03 13.20
N LYS A 102 -1.51 -10.21 13.16
CA LYS A 102 -0.28 -10.46 13.93
C LYS A 102 0.79 -9.42 13.63
N LEU A 103 0.95 -9.02 12.38
CA LEU A 103 1.87 -7.95 11.97
C LEU A 103 1.46 -6.60 12.55
N MET A 104 0.18 -6.19 12.43
CA MET A 104 -0.33 -4.91 12.91
C MET A 104 -0.45 -4.81 14.44
N ARG A 105 -0.42 -5.94 15.14
CA ARG A 105 -0.49 -6.04 16.61
C ARG A 105 0.84 -6.35 17.29
N LYS A 106 1.94 -6.54 16.52
CA LYS A 106 3.28 -6.69 17.10
C LYS A 106 3.53 -5.51 18.05
N GLU A 107 3.99 -5.81 19.27
CA GLU A 107 4.14 -4.90 20.43
C GLU A 107 2.92 -4.72 21.36
N LEU A 108 1.82 -5.50 21.23
CA LEU A 108 0.84 -5.55 22.33
C LEU A 108 1.42 -6.32 23.52
N LYS A 109 2.09 -5.60 24.44
CA LYS A 109 2.39 -6.12 25.78
C LYS A 109 1.07 -6.59 26.40
N ARG A 110 1.00 -7.89 26.71
CA ARG A 110 -0.09 -8.48 27.50
C ARG A 110 -0.15 -7.71 28.83
N GLY A 111 -1.16 -6.85 28.96
CA GLY A 111 -1.47 -6.16 30.22
C GLY A 111 -2.26 -7.06 31.17
#